data_AF-A0A927R2D2-F1
#
_entry.id   AF-A0A927R2D2-F1
#
_cell.length_a   1.000
_cell.length_b   1.000
_cell.length_c   1.000
_cell.angle_alpha   90.00
_cell.angle_beta   90.00
_cell.angle_gamma   90.00
#
_symmetry.space_group_name_H-M   'P 1'
#
loop_
_entity.id
_entity.type
_entity.pdbx_description
1 polymer ?
#
loop_
_entity_poly.entity_id
_entity_poly.type
_entity_poly.pdbx_seq_one_letter_code
_entity_poly.pdbx_strand_id
1 'polypeptide(L)'
;MSTIETLINQSIDIYLRSKVDKQAEINDFEENLKSLKDIINSYYITHKEKEAILYTLIESILCLEQSALCALNGLYSLAMDSLRKVVELIVFGMHFDKNPSDFHNWLAGASEFRFSQKLDSVYSFPEIRHWSNPFNTQLKQDISNIFKSLSQYTHSNPTKWEQNLRDSWQLEFDSGKFTIWNDYLKEVLQCICTLLAIYSPRTINEAYSRIIKPTVFQEIMSNL
;
A
#
# COMPACT_ATOMS: atom_id res chain seq x y z
N MET A 1 5.50 19.57 10.67
CA MET A 1 4.27 18.78 10.89
C MET A 1 3.26 19.22 9.86
N SER A 2 2.88 18.32 8.95
CA SER A 2 2.09 18.68 7.76
C SER A 2 0.61 18.87 8.13
N THR A 3 -0.10 19.65 7.32
CA THR A 3 -1.56 19.86 7.44
C THR A 3 -2.34 18.53 7.48
N ILE A 4 -1.80 17.49 6.86
CA ILE A 4 -2.38 16.14 6.81
C ILE A 4 -2.25 15.45 8.16
N GLU A 5 -1.09 15.53 8.81
CA GLU A 5 -0.85 14.98 10.15
C GLU A 5 -1.82 15.57 11.19
N THR A 6 -2.16 16.86 11.03
CA THR A 6 -3.14 17.55 11.87
C THR A 6 -4.57 17.10 11.58
N LEU A 7 -4.93 16.91 10.32
CA LEU A 7 -6.25 16.40 9.92
C LEU A 7 -6.47 14.94 10.35
N ILE A 8 -5.42 14.11 10.29
CA ILE A 8 -5.41 12.75 10.83
C ILE A 8 -5.67 12.80 12.33
N ASN A 9 -4.89 13.58 13.08
CA ASN A 9 -5.06 13.68 14.53
C ASN A 9 -6.43 14.21 14.94
N GLN A 10 -6.99 15.18 14.20
CA GLN A 10 -8.33 15.70 14.47
C GLN A 10 -9.43 14.67 14.16
N SER A 11 -9.25 13.87 13.12
CA SER A 11 -10.23 12.84 12.75
C SER A 11 -10.15 11.63 13.67
N ILE A 12 -8.93 11.27 14.10
CA ILE A 12 -8.69 10.34 15.19
C ILE A 12 -9.35 10.87 16.47
N ASP A 13 -9.20 12.14 16.83
CA ASP A 13 -9.86 12.73 18.00
C ASP A 13 -11.40 12.70 17.91
N ILE A 14 -11.97 13.00 16.74
CA ILE A 14 -13.42 12.92 16.50
C ILE A 14 -13.92 11.46 16.63
N TYR A 15 -13.13 10.51 16.14
CA TYR A 15 -13.43 9.07 16.23
C TYR A 15 -13.22 8.50 17.65
N LEU A 16 -12.14 8.88 18.35
CA LEU A 16 -11.85 8.50 19.73
C LEU A 16 -12.89 9.05 20.71
N ARG A 17 -13.43 10.24 20.43
CA ARG A 17 -14.60 10.77 21.14
C ARG A 17 -15.88 9.95 20.89
N SER A 18 -15.90 9.12 19.84
CA SER A 18 -17.08 8.32 19.47
C SER A 18 -17.11 6.90 20.04
N LYS A 19 -15.97 6.20 20.30
CA LYS A 19 -15.98 4.88 21.01
C LYS A 19 -14.65 4.49 21.68
N VAL A 20 -14.74 4.10 22.95
CA VAL A 20 -13.67 3.58 23.83
C VAL A 20 -13.23 2.14 23.49
N ASP A 21 -13.95 1.43 22.62
CA ASP A 21 -13.79 -0.03 22.44
C ASP A 21 -12.76 -0.49 21.38
N LYS A 22 -12.08 0.44 20.68
CA LYS A 22 -11.28 0.09 19.47
C LYS A 22 -9.88 0.70 19.41
N GLN A 23 -9.36 1.10 20.58
CA GLN A 23 -8.01 1.66 20.71
C GLN A 23 -6.93 0.67 20.23
N ALA A 24 -7.15 -0.64 20.37
CA ALA A 24 -6.18 -1.66 19.99
C ALA A 24 -5.97 -1.72 18.46
N GLU A 25 -7.04 -1.67 17.66
CA GLU A 25 -6.92 -1.69 16.20
C GLU A 25 -6.34 -0.38 15.64
N ILE A 26 -6.60 0.76 16.30
CA ILE A 26 -5.95 2.03 15.96
C ILE A 26 -4.46 1.96 16.26
N ASN A 27 -4.08 1.45 17.43
CA ASN A 27 -2.67 1.30 17.79
C ASN A 27 -1.93 0.38 16.80
N ASP A 28 -2.56 -0.73 16.37
CA ASP A 28 -2.03 -1.63 15.34
C ASP A 28 -1.85 -0.90 14.00
N PHE A 29 -2.84 -0.09 13.58
CA PHE A 29 -2.70 0.75 12.39
C PHE A 29 -1.54 1.76 12.50
N GLU A 30 -1.48 2.51 13.61
CA GLU A 30 -0.45 3.53 13.85
C GLU A 30 0.95 2.91 13.89
N GLU A 31 1.11 1.74 14.50
CA GLU A 31 2.38 1.01 14.55
C GLU A 31 2.80 0.53 13.16
N ASN A 32 1.87 0.04 12.35
CA ASN A 32 2.11 -0.38 10.97
C ASN A 32 2.46 0.82 10.07
N LEU A 33 1.74 1.94 10.20
CA LEU A 33 2.02 3.18 9.46
C LEU A 33 3.39 3.75 9.85
N LYS A 34 3.72 3.74 11.14
CA LYS A 34 5.04 4.15 11.64
C LYS A 34 6.13 3.27 11.06
N SER A 35 5.95 1.95 11.10
CA SER A 35 6.92 1.00 10.54
C SER A 35 7.15 1.23 9.05
N LEU A 36 6.10 1.54 8.28
CA LEU A 36 6.26 1.90 6.86
C LEU A 36 6.97 3.25 6.67
N LYS A 37 6.64 4.27 7.46
CA LYS A 37 7.35 5.57 7.44
C LYS A 37 8.84 5.37 7.73
N ASP A 38 9.19 4.50 8.67
CA ASP A 38 10.58 4.15 8.99
C ASP A 38 11.28 3.44 7.81
N ILE A 39 10.59 2.52 7.13
CA ILE A 39 11.10 1.87 5.90
C ILE A 39 11.37 2.92 4.81
N ILE A 40 10.44 3.85 4.58
CA ILE A 40 10.56 4.87 3.54
C ILE A 40 11.68 5.86 3.86
N ASN A 41 11.78 6.29 5.12
CA ASN A 41 12.89 7.13 5.57
C ASN A 41 14.24 6.45 5.38
N SER A 42 14.33 5.16 5.70
CA SER A 42 15.53 4.36 5.43
C SER A 42 15.83 4.31 3.93
N TYR A 43 14.81 4.08 3.09
CA TYR A 43 14.97 4.06 1.64
C TYR A 43 15.46 5.41 1.10
N TYR A 44 14.89 6.52 1.55
CA TYR A 44 15.26 7.89 1.17
C TYR A 44 16.71 8.23 1.50
N ILE A 45 17.19 7.83 2.68
CA ILE A 45 18.57 8.07 3.10
C ILE A 45 19.55 7.32 2.18
N THR A 46 19.21 6.08 1.79
CA THR A 46 20.09 5.20 1.03
C THR A 46 20.01 5.38 -0.49
N HIS A 47 18.90 5.90 -1.03
CA HIS A 47 18.62 5.93 -2.48
C HIS A 47 18.14 7.30 -2.97
N LYS A 48 18.87 8.37 -2.64
CA LYS A 48 18.51 9.74 -3.04
C LYS A 48 18.40 9.93 -4.55
N GLU A 49 19.06 9.08 -5.32
CA GLU A 49 19.05 9.05 -6.78
C GLU A 49 17.78 8.41 -7.40
N LYS A 50 16.99 7.65 -6.62
CA LYS A 50 15.82 6.91 -7.12
C LYS A 50 14.54 7.75 -7.04
N GLU A 51 14.53 8.87 -7.75
CA GLU A 51 13.47 9.89 -7.72
C GLU A 51 12.06 9.29 -7.86
N ALA A 52 11.85 8.42 -8.85
CA ALA A 52 10.53 7.87 -9.12
C ALA A 52 10.00 6.96 -8.00
N ILE A 53 10.87 6.15 -7.39
CA ILE A 53 10.48 5.31 -6.25
C ILE A 53 10.19 6.17 -5.03
N LEU A 54 11.03 7.18 -4.76
CA LEU A 54 10.78 8.08 -3.63
C LEU A 54 9.45 8.83 -3.79
N TYR A 55 9.18 9.36 -4.98
CA TYR A 55 7.92 10.04 -5.27
C TYR A 55 6.71 9.12 -5.02
N THR A 56 6.73 7.93 -5.59
CA THR A 56 5.61 6.97 -5.45
C THR A 56 5.48 6.41 -4.03
N LEU A 57 6.56 6.27 -3.27
CA LEU A 57 6.52 5.91 -1.85
C LEU A 57 5.86 7.02 -1.00
N ILE A 58 6.20 8.29 -1.26
CA ILE A 58 5.59 9.42 -0.58
C ILE A 58 4.08 9.47 -0.87
N GLU A 59 3.70 9.39 -2.14
CA GLU A 59 2.29 9.33 -2.55
C GLU A 59 1.55 8.12 -1.92
N SER A 60 2.24 6.99 -1.76
CA SER A 60 1.68 5.81 -1.10
C SER A 60 1.39 6.07 0.38
N ILE A 61 2.24 6.81 1.10
CA ILE A 61 1.95 7.22 2.50
C ILE A 61 0.67 8.04 2.55
N LEU A 62 0.54 9.03 1.66
CA LEU A 62 -0.64 9.89 1.59
C LEU A 62 -1.91 9.07 1.33
N CYS A 63 -1.83 8.09 0.43
CA CYS A 63 -2.94 7.17 0.17
C CYS A 63 -3.28 6.30 1.39
N LEU A 64 -2.30 5.81 2.16
CA LEU A 64 -2.56 5.04 3.38
C LEU A 64 -3.21 5.88 4.46
N GLU A 65 -2.74 7.11 4.65
CA GLU A 65 -3.31 8.07 5.58
C GLU A 65 -4.75 8.42 5.21
N GLN A 66 -5.01 8.68 3.92
CA GLN A 66 -6.36 8.88 3.39
C GLN A 66 -7.23 7.62 3.58
N SER A 67 -6.67 6.44 3.35
CA SER A 67 -7.39 5.17 3.50
C SER A 67 -7.90 4.98 4.92
N ALA A 68 -7.04 5.19 5.91
CA ALA A 68 -7.39 5.08 7.31
C ALA A 68 -8.42 6.13 7.72
N LEU A 69 -8.23 7.38 7.28
CA LEU A 69 -9.20 8.44 7.50
C LEU A 69 -10.59 8.07 6.98
N CYS A 70 -10.67 7.56 5.75
CA CYS A 70 -11.91 7.10 5.16
C CYS A 70 -12.53 5.94 5.97
N ALA A 71 -11.74 4.94 6.35
CA ALA A 71 -12.22 3.79 7.11
C ALA A 71 -12.78 4.16 8.49
N LEU A 72 -12.12 5.09 9.19
CA LEU A 72 -12.57 5.60 10.49
C LEU A 72 -13.88 6.39 10.39
N ASN A 73 -14.14 7.01 9.24
CA ASN A 73 -15.38 7.76 8.97
C ASN A 73 -16.48 6.91 8.31
N GLY A 74 -16.30 5.59 8.17
CA GLY A 74 -17.28 4.70 7.55
C GLY A 74 -17.25 4.66 6.02
N LEU A 75 -16.34 5.41 5.38
CA LEU A 75 -16.19 5.52 3.93
C LEU A 75 -15.35 4.37 3.36
N TYR A 76 -15.77 3.12 3.58
CA TYR A 76 -14.93 1.94 3.30
C TYR A 76 -14.60 1.76 1.81
N SER A 77 -15.49 2.11 0.89
CA SER A 77 -15.18 2.03 -0.55
C SER A 77 -14.04 2.96 -0.94
N LEU A 78 -14.01 4.18 -0.39
CA LEU A 78 -12.91 5.12 -0.60
C LEU A 78 -11.63 4.65 0.10
N ALA A 79 -11.78 4.04 1.28
CA ALA A 79 -10.65 3.45 1.98
C ALA A 79 -9.96 2.35 1.14
N MET A 80 -10.75 1.45 0.53
CA MET A 80 -10.23 0.38 -0.34
C MET A 80 -9.64 0.91 -1.65
N ASP A 81 -10.21 1.97 -2.24
CA ASP A 81 -9.59 2.60 -3.43
C ASP A 81 -8.22 3.19 -3.11
N SER A 82 -8.09 3.84 -1.95
CA SER A 82 -6.79 4.35 -1.51
C SER A 82 -5.78 3.22 -1.27
N LEU A 83 -6.17 2.08 -0.68
CA LEU A 83 -5.30 0.90 -0.58
C LEU A 83 -4.91 0.35 -1.95
N ARG A 84 -5.84 0.30 -2.89
CA ARG A 84 -5.59 -0.12 -4.28
C ARG A 84 -4.53 0.77 -4.92
N LYS A 85 -4.63 2.09 -4.67
CA LYS A 85 -3.70 3.07 -5.22
C LYS A 85 -2.28 2.88 -4.71
N VAL A 86 -2.12 2.53 -3.43
CA VAL A 86 -0.82 2.16 -2.84
C VAL A 86 -0.17 1.02 -3.63
N VAL A 87 -0.91 -0.04 -3.91
CA VAL A 87 -0.40 -1.18 -4.69
C VAL A 87 0.06 -0.75 -6.09
N GLU A 88 -0.71 0.12 -6.77
CA GLU A 88 -0.33 0.66 -8.08
C GLU A 88 0.96 1.48 -8.00
N LEU A 89 1.03 2.42 -7.07
CA LEU A 89 2.12 3.37 -6.95
C LEU A 89 3.45 2.67 -6.71
N ILE A 90 3.49 1.63 -5.86
CA ILE A 90 4.72 0.88 -5.61
C ILE A 90 5.20 0.13 -6.86
N VAL A 91 4.28 -0.53 -7.59
CA VAL A 91 4.62 -1.22 -8.84
C VAL A 91 5.08 -0.22 -9.90
N PHE A 92 4.40 0.93 -10.01
CA PHE A 92 4.78 1.99 -10.94
C PHE A 92 6.13 2.60 -10.58
N GLY A 93 6.41 2.85 -9.29
CA GLY A 93 7.69 3.36 -8.82
C GLY A 93 8.85 2.50 -9.29
N MET A 94 8.76 1.18 -9.09
CA MET A 94 9.79 0.24 -9.55
C MET A 94 9.91 0.21 -11.07
N HIS A 95 8.79 0.24 -11.78
CA HIS A 95 8.81 0.32 -13.23
C HIS A 95 9.51 1.59 -13.74
N PHE A 96 9.16 2.73 -13.16
CA PHE A 96 9.69 4.06 -13.49
C PHE A 96 11.18 4.20 -13.16
N ASP A 97 11.67 3.56 -12.10
CA ASP A 97 13.10 3.50 -11.77
C ASP A 97 13.92 2.90 -12.92
N LYS A 98 13.35 1.92 -13.65
CA LYS A 98 13.97 1.34 -14.84
C LYS A 98 13.59 2.05 -16.14
N ASN A 99 12.56 2.87 -16.14
CA ASN A 99 12.01 3.58 -17.31
C ASN A 99 11.73 5.05 -16.98
N PRO A 100 12.76 5.91 -16.80
CA PRO A 100 12.57 7.30 -16.36
C PRO A 100 11.72 8.14 -17.32
N SER A 101 11.71 7.83 -18.63
CA SER A 101 10.84 8.49 -19.60
C SER A 101 9.36 8.30 -19.27
N ASP A 102 8.98 7.09 -18.84
CA ASP A 102 7.60 6.77 -18.46
C ASP A 102 7.18 7.55 -17.21
N PHE A 103 8.12 7.77 -16.27
CA PHE A 103 7.89 8.61 -15.10
C PHE A 103 7.54 10.05 -15.48
N HIS A 104 8.34 10.67 -16.36
CA HIS A 104 8.09 12.04 -16.79
C HIS A 104 6.79 12.16 -17.60
N ASN A 105 6.48 11.17 -18.44
CA ASN A 105 5.21 11.12 -19.16
C ASN A 105 4.02 10.99 -18.21
N TRP A 106 4.16 10.20 -17.14
CA TRP A 106 3.15 10.07 -16.10
C TRP A 106 2.91 11.37 -15.35
N LEU A 107 3.97 12.03 -14.90
CA LEU A 107 3.89 13.34 -14.23
C LEU A 107 3.27 14.42 -15.14
N ALA A 108 3.52 14.35 -16.45
CA ALA A 108 2.92 15.24 -17.43
C ALA A 108 1.44 14.91 -17.75
N GLY A 109 0.89 13.82 -17.21
CA GLY A 109 -0.46 13.34 -17.54
C GLY A 109 -0.60 12.85 -18.98
N ALA A 110 0.51 12.56 -19.66
CA ALA A 110 0.56 12.31 -21.09
C ALA A 110 0.34 10.83 -21.46
N SER A 111 0.16 9.93 -20.49
CA SER A 111 0.05 8.49 -20.75
C SER A 111 -0.81 7.76 -19.73
N GLU A 112 -1.64 6.83 -20.20
CA GLU A 112 -2.38 5.89 -19.36
C GLU A 112 -1.49 4.67 -19.06
N PHE A 113 -1.35 4.33 -17.78
CA PHE A 113 -0.54 3.20 -17.33
C PHE A 113 -1.43 2.08 -16.79
N ARG A 114 -1.37 0.91 -17.44
CA ARG A 114 -2.13 -0.26 -17.00
C ARG A 114 -1.34 -1.04 -15.95
N PHE A 115 -1.93 -1.23 -14.77
CA PHE A 115 -1.32 -1.95 -13.65
C PHE A 115 -0.74 -3.31 -14.05
N SER A 116 -1.52 -4.16 -14.74
CA SER A 116 -1.08 -5.52 -15.11
C SER A 116 0.18 -5.52 -15.98
N GLN A 117 0.26 -4.60 -16.96
CA GLN A 117 1.43 -4.48 -17.83
C GLN A 117 2.68 -4.05 -17.06
N LYS A 118 2.53 -3.11 -16.12
CA LYS A 118 3.65 -2.65 -15.30
C LYS A 118 4.07 -3.68 -14.27
N LEU A 119 3.13 -4.44 -13.71
CA LEU A 119 3.42 -5.59 -12.85
C LEU A 119 4.24 -6.65 -13.61
N ASP A 120 3.83 -7.02 -14.83
CA ASP A 120 4.59 -7.96 -15.66
C ASP A 120 6.00 -7.45 -15.97
N SER A 121 6.13 -6.15 -16.26
CA SER A 121 7.43 -5.50 -16.47
C SER A 121 8.33 -5.58 -15.24
N VAL A 122 7.81 -5.28 -14.05
CA VAL A 122 8.57 -5.32 -12.79
C VAL A 122 9.15 -6.72 -12.54
N TYR A 123 8.34 -7.77 -12.71
CA TYR A 123 8.81 -9.15 -12.54
C TYR A 123 9.79 -9.63 -13.62
N SER A 124 9.98 -8.89 -14.71
CA SER A 124 10.99 -9.17 -15.72
C SER A 124 12.37 -8.61 -15.37
N PHE A 125 12.46 -7.71 -14.38
CA PHE A 125 13.72 -7.07 -13.99
C PHE A 125 14.69 -8.08 -13.35
N PRO A 126 16.00 -7.99 -13.63
CA PRO A 126 17.00 -8.90 -13.09
C PRO A 126 16.90 -9.04 -11.56
N GLU A 127 16.80 -7.92 -10.84
CA GLU A 127 16.77 -7.87 -9.37
C GLU A 127 15.66 -8.72 -8.76
N ILE A 128 14.53 -8.84 -9.46
CA ILE A 128 13.39 -9.65 -9.02
C ILE A 128 13.51 -11.05 -9.58
N ARG A 129 13.90 -11.22 -10.85
CA ARG A 129 13.98 -12.52 -11.53
C ARG A 129 14.93 -13.52 -10.87
N HIS A 130 15.96 -13.06 -10.16
CA HIS A 130 16.95 -13.92 -9.50
C HIS A 130 16.41 -14.65 -8.26
N TRP A 131 15.28 -14.23 -7.70
CA TRP A 131 14.63 -14.89 -6.57
C TRP A 131 13.98 -16.23 -6.99
N SER A 132 13.82 -17.16 -6.04
CA SER A 132 13.36 -18.52 -6.33
C SER A 132 12.04 -18.51 -7.13
N ASN A 133 11.97 -19.33 -8.19
CA ASN A 133 10.85 -19.30 -9.14
C ASN A 133 9.46 -19.51 -8.48
N PRO A 134 9.31 -20.43 -7.50
CA PRO A 134 8.04 -20.58 -6.77
C PRO A 134 7.67 -19.34 -5.96
N PHE A 135 8.63 -18.73 -5.28
CA PHE A 135 8.42 -17.55 -4.43
C PHE A 135 7.99 -16.33 -5.24
N ASN A 136 8.69 -16.04 -6.34
CA ASN A 136 8.34 -14.95 -7.24
C ASN A 136 6.96 -15.13 -7.89
N THR A 137 6.65 -16.35 -8.31
CA THR A 137 5.34 -16.65 -8.91
C THR A 137 4.22 -16.43 -7.90
N GLN A 138 4.42 -16.87 -6.65
CA GLN A 138 3.44 -16.66 -5.58
C GLN A 138 3.26 -15.18 -5.25
N LEU A 139 4.34 -14.43 -5.05
CA LEU A 139 4.25 -13.00 -4.73
C LEU A 139 3.55 -12.20 -5.85
N LYS A 140 3.83 -12.52 -7.11
CA LYS A 140 3.14 -11.90 -8.26
C LYS A 140 1.64 -12.19 -8.20
N GLN A 141 1.28 -13.43 -7.90
CA GLN A 141 -0.11 -13.85 -7.80
C GLN A 141 -0.81 -13.16 -6.62
N ASP A 142 -0.15 -13.05 -5.47
CA ASP A 142 -0.68 -12.38 -4.28
C ASP A 142 -0.94 -10.90 -4.56
N ILE A 143 0.02 -10.19 -5.15
CA ILE A 143 -0.15 -8.78 -5.56
C ILE A 143 -1.30 -8.63 -6.57
N SER A 144 -1.39 -9.52 -7.56
CA SER A 144 -2.47 -9.49 -8.55
C SER A 144 -3.84 -9.75 -7.92
N ASN A 145 -3.92 -10.68 -6.97
CA ASN A 145 -5.15 -11.03 -6.27
C ASN A 145 -5.62 -9.89 -5.37
N ILE A 146 -4.73 -9.31 -4.56
CA ILE A 146 -5.03 -8.15 -3.71
C ILE A 146 -5.52 -6.98 -4.56
N PHE A 147 -4.81 -6.66 -5.66
CA PHE A 147 -5.25 -5.58 -6.55
C PHE A 147 -6.65 -5.83 -7.10
N LYS A 148 -6.93 -7.05 -7.59
CA LYS A 148 -8.27 -7.44 -8.08
C LYS A 148 -9.34 -7.34 -7.00
N SER A 149 -9.05 -7.80 -5.79
CA SER A 149 -9.98 -7.76 -4.67
C SER A 149 -10.32 -6.31 -4.30
N LEU A 150 -9.32 -5.44 -4.17
CA LEU A 150 -9.51 -4.02 -3.89
C LEU A 150 -10.27 -3.33 -5.02
N SER A 151 -9.96 -3.67 -6.29
CA SER A 151 -10.69 -3.19 -7.47
C SER A 151 -12.19 -3.52 -7.46
N GLN A 152 -12.65 -4.56 -6.76
CA GLN A 152 -14.09 -4.87 -6.66
C GLN A 152 -14.86 -3.86 -5.80
N TYR A 153 -14.17 -3.13 -4.92
CA TYR A 153 -14.76 -2.08 -4.10
C TYR A 153 -14.86 -0.73 -4.84
N THR A 154 -14.12 -0.59 -5.95
CA THR A 154 -14.01 0.66 -6.72
C THR A 154 -14.75 0.58 -8.04
N HIS A 155 -14.70 -0.57 -8.70
CA HIS A 155 -15.49 -0.84 -9.88
C HIS A 155 -16.85 -1.35 -9.45
N SER A 156 -17.88 -0.59 -9.79
CA SER A 156 -19.28 -0.93 -9.70
C SER A 156 -19.54 -2.32 -10.28
N ASN A 157 -19.48 -3.37 -9.45
CA ASN A 157 -20.14 -4.61 -9.82
C ASN A 157 -21.63 -4.26 -9.93
N PRO A 158 -22.28 -4.38 -11.12
CA PRO A 158 -23.65 -3.95 -11.29
C PRO A 158 -24.61 -4.63 -10.31
N THR A 159 -24.28 -5.84 -9.87
CA THR A 159 -25.06 -6.61 -8.88
C THR A 159 -24.90 -6.11 -7.43
N LYS A 160 -23.87 -5.31 -7.13
CA LYS A 160 -23.61 -4.73 -5.79
C LYS A 160 -23.65 -3.20 -5.80
N TRP A 161 -24.05 -2.58 -6.92
CA TRP A 161 -24.03 -1.13 -7.13
C TRP A 161 -24.78 -0.36 -6.03
N GLU A 162 -26.00 -0.78 -5.68
CA GLU A 162 -26.79 -0.12 -4.64
C GLU A 162 -26.15 -0.25 -3.25
N GLN A 163 -25.48 -1.37 -2.99
CA GLN A 163 -24.80 -1.64 -1.73
C GLN A 163 -23.48 -0.86 -1.64
N ASN A 164 -22.71 -0.82 -2.73
CA ASN A 164 -21.50 -0.02 -2.84
C ASN A 164 -21.79 1.48 -2.77
N LEU A 165 -22.92 1.96 -3.33
CA LEU A 165 -23.41 3.35 -3.19
C LEU A 165 -23.83 3.67 -1.76
N ARG A 166 -24.57 2.77 -1.09
CA ARG A 166 -24.89 2.97 0.33
C ARG A 166 -23.61 3.02 1.17
N ASP A 167 -22.68 2.11 0.92
CA ASP A 167 -21.42 1.97 1.67
C ASP A 167 -20.39 3.08 1.35
N SER A 168 -20.48 3.75 0.20
CA SER A 168 -19.59 4.87 -0.17
C SER A 168 -20.06 6.23 0.35
N TRP A 169 -21.32 6.35 0.77
CA TRP A 169 -21.91 7.60 1.26
C TRP A 169 -22.45 7.51 2.70
N GLN A 170 -22.42 6.32 3.31
CA GLN A 170 -22.71 6.16 4.73
C GLN A 170 -21.52 6.63 5.58
N LEU A 171 -21.69 7.78 6.22
CA LEU A 171 -20.79 8.29 7.25
C LEU A 171 -21.08 7.62 8.59
N GLU A 172 -21.09 6.29 8.60
CA GLU A 172 -21.30 5.51 9.82
C GLU A 172 -20.24 4.43 9.92
N PHE A 173 -19.53 4.45 11.04
CA PHE A 173 -18.52 3.46 11.33
C PHE A 173 -19.15 2.08 11.54
N ASP A 174 -18.63 1.08 10.82
CA ASP A 174 -19.00 -0.33 10.93
C ASP A 174 -17.77 -1.16 11.34
N SER A 175 -17.85 -1.80 12.50
CA SER A 175 -16.75 -2.59 13.05
C SER A 175 -16.34 -3.77 12.19
N GLY A 176 -17.29 -4.42 11.52
CA GLY A 176 -17.04 -5.56 10.65
C GLY A 176 -16.33 -5.14 9.37
N LYS A 177 -16.81 -4.07 8.73
CA LYS A 177 -16.17 -3.50 7.53
C LYS A 177 -14.79 -2.93 7.84
N PHE A 178 -14.60 -2.32 9.00
CA PHE A 178 -13.29 -1.86 9.44
C PHE A 178 -12.30 -3.01 9.64
N THR A 179 -12.75 -4.15 10.19
CA THR A 179 -11.91 -5.35 10.33
C THR A 179 -11.45 -5.86 8.95
N ILE A 180 -12.39 -5.96 7.99
CA ILE A 180 -12.07 -6.36 6.62
C ILE A 180 -11.07 -5.39 5.98
N TRP A 181 -11.25 -4.08 6.16
CA TRP A 181 -10.30 -3.07 5.69
C TRP A 181 -8.91 -3.25 6.32
N ASN A 182 -8.83 -3.49 7.64
CA ASN A 182 -7.57 -3.69 8.34
C ASN A 182 -6.82 -4.95 7.85
N ASP A 183 -7.55 -6.02 7.53
CA ASP A 183 -6.97 -7.24 6.95
C ASP A 183 -6.35 -6.95 5.57
N TYR A 184 -7.06 -6.23 4.69
CA TYR A 184 -6.50 -5.79 3.42
C TYR A 184 -5.30 -4.85 3.58
N LEU A 185 -5.33 -3.94 4.55
CA LEU A 185 -4.20 -3.09 4.85
C LEU A 185 -2.96 -3.93 5.18
N LYS A 186 -3.08 -4.93 6.06
CA LYS A 186 -1.96 -5.82 6.42
C LYS A 186 -1.43 -6.56 5.21
N GLU A 187 -2.31 -7.07 4.35
CA GLU A 187 -1.93 -7.74 3.11
C GLU A 187 -1.20 -6.80 2.13
N VAL A 188 -1.69 -5.57 1.97
CA VAL A 188 -1.04 -4.54 1.16
C VAL A 188 0.35 -4.22 1.70
N LEU A 189 0.46 -3.95 3.00
CA LEU A 189 1.74 -3.64 3.66
C LEU A 189 2.74 -4.79 3.52
N GLN A 190 2.29 -6.02 3.72
CA GLN A 190 3.10 -7.22 3.49
C GLN A 190 3.64 -7.26 2.05
N CYS A 191 2.76 -7.10 1.06
CA CYS A 191 3.14 -7.21 -0.34
C CYS A 191 4.11 -6.11 -0.77
N ILE A 192 3.83 -4.86 -0.40
CA ILE A 192 4.69 -3.72 -0.79
C ILE A 192 6.06 -3.82 -0.12
N CYS A 193 6.12 -4.19 1.16
CA CYS A 193 7.39 -4.34 1.87
C CYS A 193 8.18 -5.52 1.29
N THR A 194 7.53 -6.63 0.99
CA THR A 194 8.19 -7.79 0.36
C THR A 194 8.78 -7.40 -0.99
N LEU A 195 8.01 -6.71 -1.83
CA LEU A 195 8.48 -6.30 -3.16
C LEU A 195 9.62 -5.27 -3.07
N LEU A 196 9.55 -4.30 -2.16
CA LEU A 196 10.62 -3.33 -1.93
C LEU A 196 11.89 -3.97 -1.40
N ALA A 197 11.75 -4.95 -0.50
CA ALA A 197 12.86 -5.71 0.07
C ALA A 197 13.58 -6.53 -1.01
N ILE A 198 12.84 -7.16 -1.92
CA ILE A 198 13.41 -7.89 -3.08
C ILE A 198 14.09 -6.92 -4.05
N TYR A 199 13.44 -5.80 -4.36
CA TYR A 199 13.94 -4.83 -5.33
C TYR A 199 15.15 -4.05 -4.83
N SER A 200 15.21 -3.77 -3.52
CA SER A 200 16.31 -3.04 -2.88
C SER A 200 16.69 -3.65 -1.53
N PRO A 201 17.35 -4.82 -1.54
CA PRO A 201 17.64 -5.57 -0.32
C PRO A 201 18.53 -4.84 0.69
N ARG A 202 19.34 -3.88 0.22
CA ARG A 202 20.19 -3.01 1.06
C ARG A 202 19.41 -2.10 2.01
N THR A 203 18.09 -1.98 1.83
CA THR A 203 17.23 -1.16 2.70
C THR A 203 16.54 -1.94 3.81
N ILE A 204 16.72 -3.27 3.84
CA ILE A 204 16.09 -4.12 4.83
C ILE A 204 16.65 -3.80 6.20
N ASN A 205 15.76 -3.51 7.14
CA ASN A 205 16.04 -3.15 8.52
C ASN A 205 15.02 -3.83 9.45
N GLU A 206 15.10 -3.57 10.75
CA GLU A 206 14.18 -4.16 11.73
C GLU A 206 12.70 -3.86 11.45
N ALA A 207 12.38 -2.70 10.85
CA ALA A 207 10.99 -2.35 10.54
C ALA A 207 10.38 -3.30 9.49
N TYR A 208 11.17 -3.79 8.54
CA TYR A 208 10.71 -4.82 7.59
C TYR A 208 10.33 -6.12 8.29
N SER A 209 11.04 -6.53 9.36
CA SER A 209 10.74 -7.77 10.09
C SER A 209 9.41 -7.73 10.86
N ARG A 210 8.87 -6.54 11.11
CA ARG A 210 7.56 -6.35 11.77
C ARG A 210 6.39 -6.49 10.79
N ILE A 211 6.62 -6.16 9.52
CA ILE A 211 5.59 -6.17 8.47
C ILE A 211 5.67 -7.46 7.63
N ILE A 212 6.88 -7.92 7.31
CA ILE A 212 7.09 -9.10 6.45
C ILE A 212 6.98 -10.38 7.29
N LYS A 213 6.15 -11.33 6.83
CA LYS A 213 6.09 -12.71 7.32
C LYS A 213 7.48 -13.28 7.60
N PRO A 214 7.74 -13.87 8.79
CA PRO A 214 9.06 -14.33 9.18
C PRO A 214 9.72 -15.29 8.18
N THR A 215 8.93 -16.19 7.56
CA THR A 215 9.44 -17.13 6.54
C THR A 215 9.93 -16.41 5.29
N VAL A 216 9.20 -15.39 4.85
CA VAL A 216 9.56 -14.56 3.71
C VAL A 216 10.78 -13.71 4.04
N PHE A 217 10.83 -13.12 5.24
CA PHE A 217 11.98 -12.37 5.71
C PHE A 217 13.24 -13.25 5.77
N GLN A 218 13.13 -14.49 6.26
CA GLN A 218 14.24 -15.45 6.27
C GLN A 218 14.70 -15.83 4.87
N GLU A 219 13.77 -16.07 3.93
CA GLU A 219 14.11 -16.32 2.53
C GLU A 219 14.85 -15.12 1.94
N ILE A 220 14.40 -13.90 2.24
CA ILE A 220 15.07 -12.67 1.82
C ILE A 220 16.49 -12.57 2.37
N MET A 221 16.66 -12.76 3.68
CA MET A 221 17.97 -12.72 4.33
C MET A 221 18.91 -13.84 3.88
N SER A 222 18.39 -14.98 3.41
CA SER A 222 19.22 -16.10 2.91
C SER A 222 19.80 -15.89 1.50
N ASN A 223 19.23 -14.95 0.73
CA ASN A 223 19.66 -14.62 -0.63
C ASN A 223 20.45 -13.29 -0.70
N LEU A 224 20.72 -12.68 0.45
CA LEU A 224 21.53 -11.48 0.64
C LEU A 224 23.01 -11.81 0.89
#